data_AF-A0A7R9AIR5-F1
#
_entry.id   AF-A0A7R9AIR5-F1
#
_cell.length_a   1.000
_cell.length_b   1.000
_cell.length_c   1.000
_cell.angle_alpha   90.00
_cell.angle_beta   90.00
_cell.angle_gamma   90.00
#
_symmetry.space_group_name_H-M   'P 1'
#
loop_
_entity.id
_entity.type
_entity.pdbx_description
1 polymer ?
#
loop_
_entity_poly.entity_id
_entity_poly.type
_entity_poly.pdbx_seq_one_letter_code
_entity_poly.pdbx_strand_id
1 'polypeptide(L)'
;MPPQYSFGTWLARMSYADESQVMEVARVAREKRFPADVIHVDITWFDKSWRCDWRFSPTRFPDPKAMITKLNTQGFKFTVWQNPYVLKGTWAWDEAVEKGYLATSHKVPFVFVGVYEGLPIDFTNPEAATWYRERLLKPLFEQGVSAIKTDFGEGIHPSMTFKAGNGKKIHNLYPMLYNRAAYTAAKDYFGEEEAMVWGRSGYAGSQRYPVVWSGDNSATFGSMMGSLHGGLNLGLSGFTFWSQDTGGFVGTPTDELMVQYQDDPSTYNIDDQFMCGDHLLVAPILTTEWWRRVYLPKGLWYDFWTGQSYQGGQWLTVNSPLETIPLFVKAGSLIPLAQVVQSTQDLSLDKMTLHAFGDQNGQSHYELWSKTEQIPLKADHTKQILQTHLSVQEVIWRNS
;
A
#
# COMPACT_ATOMS: atom_id res chain seq x y z
N MET A 1 -6.17 10.50 5.62
CA MET A 1 -5.91 9.05 5.79
C MET A 1 -6.31 8.36 4.49
N PRO A 2 -5.64 7.29 4.07
CA PRO A 2 -6.15 6.42 3.00
C PRO A 2 -7.52 5.83 3.36
N PRO A 3 -8.35 5.44 2.37
CA PRO A 3 -9.61 4.76 2.62
C PRO A 3 -9.42 3.41 3.31
N GLN A 4 -10.44 2.97 4.05
CA GLN A 4 -10.39 1.74 4.85
C GLN A 4 -10.03 0.49 4.01
N TYR A 5 -10.55 0.40 2.78
CA TYR A 5 -10.27 -0.73 1.88
C TYR A 5 -8.78 -0.83 1.48
N SER A 6 -8.00 0.24 1.57
CA SER A 6 -6.58 0.19 1.22
C SER A 6 -5.75 -0.64 2.20
N PHE A 7 -6.26 -0.84 3.43
CA PHE A 7 -5.63 -1.65 4.47
C PHE A 7 -6.05 -3.14 4.41
N GLY A 8 -7.02 -3.49 3.57
CA GLY A 8 -7.36 -4.88 3.27
C GLY A 8 -6.34 -5.55 2.35
N THR A 9 -6.56 -6.81 1.98
CA THR A 9 -5.65 -7.53 1.07
C THR A 9 -5.93 -7.17 -0.39
N TRP A 10 -4.86 -6.86 -1.13
CA TRP A 10 -4.89 -6.54 -2.57
C TRP A 10 -4.47 -7.77 -3.38
N LEU A 11 -5.34 -8.21 -4.29
CA LEU A 11 -5.08 -9.28 -5.26
C LEU A 11 -4.57 -8.64 -6.55
N ALA A 12 -3.26 -8.63 -6.71
CA ALA A 12 -2.54 -8.05 -7.85
C ALA A 12 -1.67 -9.09 -8.54
N ARG A 13 -1.41 -8.87 -9.84
CA ARG A 13 -0.31 -9.47 -10.61
C ARG A 13 -0.07 -8.65 -11.87
N MET A 14 1.02 -8.95 -12.57
CA MET A 14 1.31 -8.44 -13.91
C MET A 14 1.19 -9.58 -14.94
N SER A 15 0.02 -9.87 -15.51
CA SER A 15 -1.28 -9.24 -15.25
C SER A 15 -2.43 -10.22 -15.48
N TYR A 16 -3.64 -9.86 -15.05
CA TYR A 16 -4.87 -10.55 -15.46
C TYR A 16 -5.16 -10.24 -16.93
N ALA A 17 -5.45 -11.25 -17.76
CA ALA A 17 -5.58 -11.05 -19.20
C ALA A 17 -6.81 -10.22 -19.59
N ASP A 18 -7.93 -10.45 -18.91
CA ASP A 18 -9.27 -9.97 -19.28
C ASP A 18 -10.25 -10.06 -18.08
N GLU A 19 -11.49 -9.63 -18.29
CA GLU A 19 -12.61 -9.71 -17.36
C GLU A 19 -12.85 -11.13 -16.80
N SER A 20 -12.67 -12.17 -17.62
CA SER A 20 -12.93 -13.55 -17.17
C SER A 20 -11.96 -13.99 -16.08
N GLN A 21 -10.68 -13.62 -16.20
CA GLN A 21 -9.67 -13.90 -15.17
C GLN A 21 -9.89 -13.09 -13.90
N VAL A 22 -10.30 -11.82 -14.03
CA VAL A 22 -10.65 -10.96 -12.88
C VAL A 22 -11.83 -11.56 -12.11
N MET A 23 -12.88 -11.98 -12.81
CA MET A 23 -14.06 -12.59 -12.18
C MET A 23 -13.77 -13.97 -11.58
N GLU A 24 -12.88 -14.76 -12.19
CA GLU A 24 -12.43 -16.04 -11.66
C GLU A 24 -11.65 -15.88 -10.34
N VAL A 25 -10.75 -14.88 -10.27
CA VAL A 25 -10.01 -14.57 -9.04
C VAL A 25 -10.93 -14.13 -7.91
N ALA A 26 -11.91 -13.27 -8.21
CA ALA A 26 -12.94 -12.87 -7.25
C ALA A 26 -13.74 -14.08 -6.71
N ARG A 27 -14.16 -14.99 -7.62
CA ARG A 27 -14.88 -16.22 -7.29
C ARG A 27 -14.04 -17.14 -6.40
N VAL A 28 -12.81 -17.44 -6.80
CA VAL A 28 -11.90 -18.33 -6.05
C VAL A 28 -11.58 -17.77 -4.67
N ALA A 29 -11.32 -16.47 -4.55
CA ALA A 29 -11.08 -15.85 -3.25
C ALA A 29 -12.27 -16.04 -2.29
N ARG A 30 -13.50 -15.79 -2.76
CA ARG A 30 -14.72 -15.98 -1.95
C ARG A 30 -15.02 -17.45 -1.65
N GLU A 31 -14.82 -18.37 -2.59
CA GLU A 31 -14.97 -19.83 -2.36
C GLU A 31 -13.96 -20.39 -1.35
N LYS A 32 -12.71 -19.89 -1.38
CA LYS A 32 -11.68 -20.25 -0.39
C LYS A 32 -11.82 -19.50 0.94
N ARG A 33 -12.79 -18.59 1.05
CA ARG A 33 -12.99 -17.67 2.17
C ARG A 33 -11.75 -16.81 2.48
N PHE A 34 -10.98 -16.48 1.45
CA PHE A 34 -9.79 -15.64 1.55
C PHE A 34 -10.21 -14.15 1.60
N PRO A 35 -9.95 -13.43 2.72
CA PRO A 35 -10.25 -12.01 2.81
C PRO A 35 -9.48 -11.22 1.76
N ALA A 36 -10.18 -10.33 1.05
CA ALA A 36 -9.59 -9.46 0.04
C ALA A 36 -10.55 -8.33 -0.32
N ASP A 37 -9.98 -7.15 -0.50
CA ASP A 37 -10.70 -5.89 -0.67
C ASP A 37 -10.46 -5.23 -2.02
N VAL A 38 -9.34 -5.54 -2.68
CA VAL A 38 -8.98 -4.92 -3.95
C VAL A 38 -8.55 -5.96 -4.95
N ILE A 39 -9.01 -5.85 -6.20
CA ILE A 39 -8.42 -6.52 -7.36
C ILE A 39 -7.75 -5.46 -8.23
N HIS A 40 -6.49 -5.69 -8.60
CA HIS A 40 -5.70 -4.78 -9.40
C HIS A 40 -5.38 -5.37 -10.78
N VAL A 41 -5.70 -4.63 -11.86
CA VAL A 41 -5.26 -4.98 -13.22
C VAL A 41 -4.12 -4.07 -13.65
N ASP A 42 -2.97 -4.69 -13.90
CA ASP A 42 -1.76 -4.02 -14.37
C ASP A 42 -1.81 -3.79 -15.89
N ILE A 43 -0.68 -3.67 -16.60
CA ILE A 43 -0.51 -3.30 -18.04
C ILE A 43 -1.47 -3.85 -19.13
N THR A 44 -2.38 -4.78 -18.85
CA THR A 44 -3.24 -5.49 -19.82
C THR A 44 -4.64 -4.91 -20.02
N TRP A 45 -5.10 -3.90 -19.25
CA TRP A 45 -6.47 -3.39 -19.45
C TRP A 45 -6.68 -2.58 -20.74
N PHE A 46 -5.60 -2.19 -21.43
CA PHE A 46 -5.62 -1.59 -22.78
C PHE A 46 -5.62 -2.64 -23.90
N ASP A 47 -5.99 -2.25 -25.13
CA ASP A 47 -5.99 -3.14 -26.32
C ASP A 47 -4.63 -3.79 -26.58
N LYS A 48 -3.55 -3.03 -26.35
CA LYS A 48 -2.16 -3.49 -26.44
C LYS A 48 -1.51 -3.31 -25.09
N SER A 49 -0.94 -4.38 -24.55
CA SER A 49 -0.32 -4.33 -23.23
C SER A 49 0.79 -3.28 -23.19
N TRP A 50 0.94 -2.60 -22.04
CA TRP A 50 1.77 -1.40 -21.81
C TRP A 50 1.33 -0.10 -22.50
N ARG A 51 0.42 -0.16 -23.49
CA ARG A 51 0.07 1.00 -24.31
C ARG A 51 -0.99 1.86 -23.60
N CYS A 52 -0.57 2.56 -22.55
CA CYS A 52 -1.46 3.42 -21.77
C CYS A 52 -2.12 4.50 -22.63
N ASP A 53 -3.43 4.39 -22.78
CA ASP A 53 -4.29 5.41 -23.42
C ASP A 53 -5.55 5.71 -22.60
N TRP A 54 -5.59 5.29 -21.33
CA TRP A 54 -6.70 5.55 -20.40
C TRP A 54 -8.07 5.06 -20.88
N ARG A 55 -8.12 4.01 -21.70
CA ARG A 55 -9.37 3.34 -22.10
C ARG A 55 -9.27 1.83 -21.91
N PHE A 56 -10.33 1.24 -21.36
CA PHE A 56 -10.49 -0.21 -21.33
C PHE A 56 -10.59 -0.76 -22.76
N SER A 57 -9.89 -1.85 -23.01
CA SER A 57 -10.04 -2.63 -24.24
C SER A 57 -11.46 -3.19 -24.31
N PRO A 58 -12.27 -2.87 -25.34
CA PRO A 58 -13.57 -3.50 -25.53
C PRO A 58 -13.47 -5.00 -25.84
N THR A 59 -12.26 -5.52 -26.13
CA THR A 59 -12.05 -6.97 -26.36
C THR A 59 -11.68 -7.75 -25.10
N ARG A 60 -11.12 -7.09 -24.08
CA ARG A 60 -10.72 -7.70 -22.80
C ARG A 60 -11.68 -7.38 -21.66
N PHE A 61 -12.32 -6.21 -21.73
CA PHE A 61 -13.24 -5.66 -20.75
C PHE A 61 -14.42 -5.01 -21.52
N PRO A 62 -15.36 -5.81 -22.05
CA PRO A 62 -16.44 -5.31 -22.91
C PRO A 62 -17.44 -4.41 -22.17
N ASP A 63 -17.70 -4.65 -20.88
CA ASP A 63 -18.45 -3.74 -20.00
C ASP A 63 -17.76 -3.65 -18.63
N PRO A 64 -16.71 -2.80 -18.50
CA PRO A 64 -15.97 -2.67 -17.24
C PRO A 64 -16.87 -2.15 -16.12
N LYS A 65 -17.93 -1.39 -16.43
CA LYS A 65 -18.84 -0.85 -15.43
C LYS A 65 -19.73 -1.93 -14.83
N ALA A 66 -20.26 -2.84 -15.65
CA ALA A 66 -21.00 -4.01 -15.16
C ALA A 66 -20.09 -4.95 -14.35
N MET A 67 -18.87 -5.24 -14.85
CA MET A 67 -17.88 -6.05 -14.13
C MET A 67 -17.57 -5.44 -12.75
N ILE A 68 -17.17 -4.16 -12.70
CA ILE A 68 -16.79 -3.48 -11.45
C ILE A 68 -18.00 -3.37 -10.51
N THR A 69 -19.21 -3.14 -11.02
CA THR A 69 -20.43 -3.18 -10.20
C THR A 69 -20.61 -4.54 -9.52
N LYS A 70 -20.43 -5.64 -10.25
CA LYS A 70 -20.51 -7.02 -9.73
C LYS A 70 -19.39 -7.36 -8.74
N LEU A 71 -18.20 -6.79 -8.91
CA LEU A 71 -17.10 -6.89 -7.94
C LEU A 71 -17.43 -6.15 -6.64
N ASN A 72 -17.95 -4.93 -6.74
CA ASN A 72 -18.38 -4.15 -5.57
C ASN A 72 -19.48 -4.86 -4.75
N THR A 73 -20.43 -5.55 -5.39
CA THR A 73 -21.45 -6.35 -4.64
C THR A 73 -20.86 -7.54 -3.86
N GLN A 74 -19.59 -7.89 -4.11
CA GLN A 74 -18.86 -8.94 -3.40
C GLN A 74 -17.79 -8.36 -2.44
N GLY A 75 -17.80 -7.05 -2.18
CA GLY A 75 -16.82 -6.37 -1.32
C GLY A 75 -15.46 -6.12 -1.98
N PHE A 76 -15.35 -6.22 -3.31
CA PHE A 76 -14.10 -5.90 -4.03
C PHE A 76 -14.16 -4.50 -4.65
N LYS A 77 -13.20 -3.65 -4.30
CA LYS A 77 -12.80 -2.48 -5.09
C LYS A 77 -11.95 -2.93 -6.28
N PHE A 78 -11.91 -2.10 -7.32
CA PHE A 78 -11.17 -2.39 -8.54
C PHE A 78 -10.22 -1.23 -8.87
N THR A 79 -8.96 -1.54 -9.16
CA THR A 79 -7.93 -0.54 -9.45
C THR A 79 -7.14 -0.89 -10.71
N VAL A 80 -6.59 0.12 -11.37
CA VAL A 80 -5.88 -0.04 -12.64
C VAL A 80 -4.51 0.65 -12.64
N TRP A 81 -3.58 0.09 -13.41
CA TRP A 81 -2.25 0.66 -13.66
C TRP A 81 -2.26 1.76 -14.72
N GLN A 82 -1.39 2.76 -14.58
CA GLN A 82 -1.04 3.67 -15.67
C GLN A 82 0.36 4.25 -15.49
N ASN A 83 0.82 4.98 -16.51
CA ASN A 83 2.01 5.82 -16.46
C ASN A 83 1.66 7.26 -16.92
N PRO A 84 2.53 8.26 -16.73
CA PRO A 84 2.24 9.66 -17.06
C PRO A 84 2.62 10.08 -18.49
N TYR A 85 2.87 9.14 -19.40
CA TYR A 85 3.36 9.40 -20.75
C TYR A 85 2.24 9.21 -21.79
N VAL A 86 1.95 10.26 -22.56
CA VAL A 86 1.02 10.14 -23.70
C VAL A 86 1.79 9.53 -24.86
N LEU A 87 1.34 8.37 -25.32
CA LEU A 87 2.03 7.60 -26.36
C LEU A 87 1.54 8.00 -27.76
N LYS A 88 2.47 8.07 -28.71
CA LYS A 88 2.21 8.49 -30.09
C LYS A 88 1.21 7.55 -30.79
N GLY A 89 0.27 8.15 -31.51
CA GLY A 89 -0.82 7.44 -32.19
C GLY A 89 -1.87 6.82 -31.24
N THR A 90 -1.88 7.17 -29.95
CA THR A 90 -3.08 7.01 -29.10
C THR A 90 -4.05 8.15 -29.37
N TRP A 91 -5.33 7.98 -29.03
CA TRP A 91 -6.35 9.01 -29.24
C TRP A 91 -6.05 10.32 -28.49
N ALA A 92 -5.30 10.25 -27.39
CA ALA A 92 -4.95 11.40 -26.56
C ALA A 92 -3.77 12.22 -27.11
N TRP A 93 -2.99 11.65 -28.05
CA TRP A 93 -1.77 12.27 -28.56
C TRP A 93 -2.03 13.58 -29.31
N ASP A 94 -2.91 13.56 -30.31
CA ASP A 94 -3.14 14.74 -31.16
C ASP A 94 -3.76 15.89 -30.34
N GLU A 95 -4.75 15.61 -29.47
CA GLU A 95 -5.36 16.61 -28.57
C GLU A 95 -4.30 17.23 -27.63
N ALA A 96 -3.40 16.42 -27.07
CA ALA A 96 -2.39 16.89 -26.12
C ALA A 96 -1.23 17.66 -26.80
N VAL A 97 -0.89 17.31 -28.04
CA VAL A 97 0.09 18.05 -28.85
C VAL A 97 -0.49 19.40 -29.31
N GLU A 98 -1.71 19.41 -29.86
CA GLU A 98 -2.38 20.64 -30.33
C GLU A 98 -2.52 21.68 -29.20
N LYS A 99 -2.89 21.23 -27.99
CA LYS A 99 -3.07 22.09 -26.83
C LYS A 99 -1.79 22.42 -26.06
N GLY A 100 -0.63 21.90 -26.47
CA GLY A 100 0.64 22.14 -25.77
C GLY A 100 0.65 21.59 -24.33
N TYR A 101 0.05 20.41 -24.13
CA TYR A 101 -0.07 19.75 -22.82
C TYR A 101 1.06 18.75 -22.52
N LEU A 102 1.95 18.50 -23.48
CA LEU A 102 3.09 17.60 -23.34
C LEU A 102 4.40 18.39 -23.24
N ALA A 103 5.35 17.89 -22.46
CA ALA A 103 6.71 18.42 -22.45
C ALA A 103 7.39 18.15 -23.79
N THR A 104 8.20 19.09 -24.31
CA THR A 104 8.93 18.89 -25.57
C THR A 104 10.32 18.29 -25.34
N SER A 105 10.83 17.54 -26.33
CA SER A 105 12.23 17.10 -26.39
C SER A 105 12.82 17.42 -27.76
N HIS A 106 14.01 18.01 -27.79
CA HIS A 106 14.69 18.46 -29.02
C HIS A 106 16.02 17.74 -29.30
N LYS A 107 16.38 16.72 -28.50
CA LYS A 107 17.68 16.03 -28.62
C LYS A 107 17.58 14.51 -28.81
N VAL A 108 16.62 13.88 -28.14
CA VAL A 108 16.38 12.43 -28.22
C VAL A 108 14.86 12.21 -28.16
N PRO A 109 14.26 11.38 -29.02
CA PRO A 109 12.87 10.97 -28.85
C PRO A 109 12.72 10.21 -27.52
N PHE A 110 11.69 10.53 -26.74
CA PHE A 110 11.40 9.77 -25.53
C PHE A 110 10.68 8.48 -25.93
N VAL A 111 11.27 7.34 -25.56
CA VAL A 111 10.75 6.01 -25.89
C VAL A 111 10.45 5.27 -24.59
N PHE A 112 9.17 5.14 -24.27
CA PHE A 112 8.68 4.37 -23.14
C PHE A 112 8.90 2.88 -23.37
N VAL A 113 9.44 2.20 -22.35
CA VAL A 113 9.85 0.78 -22.33
C VAL A 113 10.64 0.31 -23.56
N GLY A 114 11.34 1.21 -24.26
CA GLY A 114 12.07 0.90 -25.50
C GLY A 114 11.21 0.59 -26.73
N VAL A 115 9.87 0.70 -26.62
CA VAL A 115 8.92 0.30 -27.69
C VAL A 115 8.05 1.46 -28.17
N TYR A 116 7.57 2.32 -27.27
CA TYR A 116 6.57 3.33 -27.59
C TYR A 116 7.15 4.74 -27.56
N GLU A 117 7.20 5.43 -28.70
CA GLU A 117 7.38 6.89 -28.70
C GLU A 117 6.27 7.56 -27.89
N GLY A 118 6.63 8.51 -27.02
CA GLY A 118 5.67 9.27 -26.21
C GLY A 118 6.30 10.54 -25.64
N LEU A 119 5.52 11.29 -24.87
CA LEU A 119 6.00 12.46 -24.13
C LEU A 119 5.29 12.54 -22.76
N PRO A 120 5.97 13.01 -21.70
CA PRO A 120 5.33 13.21 -20.41
C PRO A 120 4.33 14.36 -20.46
N ILE A 121 3.18 14.17 -19.79
CA ILE A 121 2.20 15.25 -19.55
C ILE A 121 2.88 16.35 -18.73
N ASP A 122 2.77 17.60 -19.16
CA ASP A 122 3.33 18.74 -18.43
C ASP A 122 2.45 19.13 -17.24
N PHE A 123 2.62 18.45 -16.10
CA PHE A 123 1.94 18.79 -14.85
C PHE A 123 2.38 20.13 -14.22
N THR A 124 3.30 20.87 -14.85
CA THR A 124 3.57 22.29 -14.51
C THR A 124 2.59 23.23 -15.22
N ASN A 125 1.94 22.78 -16.30
CA ASN A 125 0.84 23.47 -16.95
C ASN A 125 -0.50 23.11 -16.26
N PRO A 126 -1.19 24.07 -15.60
CA PRO A 126 -2.43 23.78 -14.88
C PRO A 126 -3.57 23.31 -15.78
N GLU A 127 -3.56 23.71 -17.06
CA GLU A 127 -4.53 23.23 -18.06
C GLU A 127 -4.29 21.76 -18.41
N ALA A 128 -3.04 21.35 -18.65
CA ALA A 128 -2.68 19.96 -18.91
C ALA A 128 -2.99 19.05 -17.69
N ALA A 129 -2.71 19.55 -16.48
CA ALA A 129 -3.08 18.85 -15.25
C ALA A 129 -4.60 18.70 -15.10
N THR A 130 -5.39 19.70 -15.50
CA THR A 130 -6.87 19.64 -15.45
C THR A 130 -7.43 18.73 -16.55
N TRP A 131 -6.87 18.79 -17.76
CA TRP A 131 -7.17 17.86 -18.85
C TRP A 131 -6.94 16.42 -18.42
N TYR A 132 -5.81 16.11 -17.79
CA TYR A 132 -5.54 14.77 -17.24
C TYR A 132 -6.62 14.32 -16.22
N ARG A 133 -7.04 15.19 -15.29
CA ARG A 133 -8.09 14.83 -14.32
C ARG A 133 -9.43 14.56 -15.01
N GLU A 134 -9.92 15.51 -15.81
CA GLU A 134 -11.29 15.48 -16.36
C GLU A 134 -11.45 14.58 -17.59
N ARG A 135 -10.40 14.42 -18.41
CA ARG A 135 -10.48 13.73 -19.72
C ARG A 135 -9.89 12.32 -19.70
N LEU A 136 -8.96 12.04 -18.77
CA LEU A 136 -8.28 10.74 -18.69
C LEU A 136 -8.71 9.94 -17.45
N LEU A 137 -8.74 10.56 -16.25
CA LEU A 137 -9.07 9.83 -15.01
C LEU A 137 -10.56 9.74 -14.71
N LYS A 138 -11.28 10.86 -14.77
CA LYS A 138 -12.71 10.91 -14.39
C LYS A 138 -13.59 9.88 -15.11
N PRO A 139 -13.42 9.57 -16.41
CA PRO A 139 -14.19 8.50 -17.06
C PRO A 139 -13.95 7.11 -16.46
N LEU A 140 -12.77 6.84 -15.91
CA LEU A 140 -12.45 5.57 -15.22
C LEU A 140 -13.19 5.49 -13.88
N PHE A 141 -13.27 6.60 -13.14
CA PHE A 141 -14.03 6.69 -11.90
C PHE A 141 -15.55 6.59 -12.14
N GLU A 142 -16.06 7.16 -13.24
CA GLU A 142 -17.45 7.02 -13.70
C GLU A 142 -17.80 5.57 -14.12
N GLN A 143 -16.79 4.76 -14.46
CA GLN A 143 -16.90 3.31 -14.69
C GLN A 143 -16.72 2.48 -13.41
N GLY A 144 -16.30 3.08 -12.29
CA GLY A 144 -16.22 2.46 -10.97
C GLY A 144 -14.81 2.13 -10.47
N VAL A 145 -13.76 2.46 -11.24
CA VAL A 145 -12.35 2.32 -10.78
C VAL A 145 -12.18 3.12 -9.49
N SER A 146 -11.72 2.48 -8.41
CA SER A 146 -11.71 3.06 -7.07
C SER A 146 -10.41 3.83 -6.75
N ALA A 147 -9.29 3.42 -7.36
CA ALA A 147 -7.99 4.08 -7.23
C ALA A 147 -7.09 3.75 -8.44
N ILE A 148 -6.01 4.52 -8.58
CA ILE A 148 -5.07 4.44 -9.70
C ILE A 148 -3.66 4.10 -9.19
N LYS A 149 -3.03 3.06 -9.76
CA LYS A 149 -1.58 2.82 -9.59
C LYS A 149 -0.82 3.77 -10.49
N THR A 150 -0.20 4.79 -9.87
CA THR A 150 0.56 5.86 -10.50
C THR A 150 2.01 5.43 -10.67
N ASP A 151 2.22 4.52 -11.61
CA ASP A 151 3.53 3.96 -11.90
C ASP A 151 4.38 4.92 -12.76
N PHE A 152 5.69 4.70 -12.76
CA PHE A 152 6.70 5.57 -13.40
C PHE A 152 6.70 7.03 -12.88
N GLY A 153 7.26 7.94 -13.69
CA GLY A 153 7.46 9.36 -13.33
C GLY A 153 8.93 9.75 -13.17
N GLU A 154 9.86 8.80 -13.06
CA GLU A 154 11.30 9.06 -12.88
C GLU A 154 11.99 9.49 -14.18
N GLY A 155 11.52 8.98 -15.33
CA GLY A 155 12.21 9.05 -16.63
C GLY A 155 12.35 10.43 -17.30
N ILE A 156 12.19 11.54 -16.58
CA ILE A 156 12.22 12.89 -17.14
C ILE A 156 13.65 13.27 -17.55
N HIS A 157 13.89 13.37 -18.86
CA HIS A 157 15.22 13.65 -19.38
C HIS A 157 15.63 15.13 -19.16
N PRO A 158 16.87 15.42 -18.70
CA PRO A 158 17.39 16.78 -18.45
C PRO A 158 17.19 17.82 -19.56
N SER A 159 17.07 17.40 -20.82
CA SER A 159 16.87 18.29 -21.98
C SER A 159 15.41 18.54 -22.38
N MET A 160 14.44 17.99 -21.64
CA MET A 160 13.03 18.26 -21.89
C MET A 160 12.66 19.69 -21.47
N THR A 161 11.63 20.26 -22.09
CA THR A 161 11.09 21.58 -21.75
C THR A 161 9.64 21.45 -21.26
N PHE A 162 9.34 22.09 -20.13
CA PHE A 162 8.05 22.21 -19.46
C PHE A 162 7.71 23.70 -19.31
N LYS A 163 6.43 24.05 -19.12
CA LYS A 163 5.96 25.43 -18.95
C LYS A 163 6.65 26.17 -17.79
N ALA A 164 7.00 25.46 -16.71
CA ALA A 164 7.74 26.03 -15.57
C ALA A 164 9.27 25.85 -15.60
N GLY A 165 9.86 25.26 -16.65
CA GLY A 165 11.32 25.10 -16.73
C GLY A 165 11.81 23.94 -17.58
N ASN A 166 13.01 23.44 -17.31
CA ASN A 166 13.62 22.33 -18.02
C ASN A 166 13.63 21.04 -17.20
N GLY A 167 13.87 19.91 -17.86
CA GLY A 167 13.92 18.59 -17.25
C GLY A 167 14.87 18.52 -16.04
N LYS A 168 16.00 19.24 -16.03
CA LYS A 168 16.88 19.31 -14.84
C LYS A 168 16.18 19.82 -13.58
N LYS A 169 15.33 20.84 -13.70
CA LYS A 169 14.55 21.38 -12.57
C LYS A 169 13.34 20.50 -12.24
N ILE A 170 12.73 19.91 -13.26
CA ILE A 170 11.46 19.19 -13.12
C ILE A 170 11.65 17.71 -12.75
N HIS A 171 12.80 17.09 -13.04
CA HIS A 171 13.04 15.64 -12.90
C HIS A 171 12.51 15.02 -11.60
N ASN A 172 13.05 15.44 -10.45
CA ASN A 172 12.61 14.94 -9.15
C ASN A 172 11.24 15.50 -8.71
N LEU A 173 10.83 16.67 -9.22
CA LEU A 173 9.55 17.29 -8.88
C LEU A 173 8.36 16.63 -9.60
N TYR A 174 8.61 16.09 -10.79
CA TYR A 174 7.63 15.51 -11.70
C TYR A 174 6.73 14.45 -11.06
N PRO A 175 7.26 13.40 -10.39
CA PRO A 175 6.41 12.39 -9.78
C PRO A 175 5.51 12.95 -8.67
N MET A 176 5.93 13.99 -7.95
CA MET A 176 5.04 14.68 -6.98
C MET A 176 3.90 15.40 -7.68
N LEU A 177 4.17 16.11 -8.79
CA LEU A 177 3.15 16.81 -9.56
C LEU A 177 2.15 15.84 -10.22
N TYR A 178 2.64 14.69 -10.67
CA TYR A 178 1.86 13.60 -11.24
C TYR A 178 0.95 12.95 -10.19
N ASN A 179 1.50 12.49 -9.05
CA ASN A 179 0.71 11.91 -7.96
C ASN A 179 -0.30 12.92 -7.40
N ARG A 180 0.07 14.20 -7.30
CA ARG A 180 -0.87 15.29 -6.96
C ARG A 180 -2.03 15.35 -7.94
N ALA A 181 -1.76 15.35 -9.26
CA ALA A 181 -2.83 15.44 -10.26
C ALA A 181 -3.78 14.22 -10.19
N ALA A 182 -3.25 13.02 -9.98
CA ALA A 182 -4.04 11.80 -9.84
C ALA A 182 -4.85 11.78 -8.53
N TYR A 183 -4.23 12.10 -7.40
CA TYR A 183 -4.88 12.18 -6.09
C TYR A 183 -5.95 13.27 -6.07
N THR A 184 -5.69 14.45 -6.66
CA THR A 184 -6.70 15.50 -6.81
C THR A 184 -7.88 15.01 -7.64
N ALA A 185 -7.69 14.21 -8.70
CA ALA A 185 -8.82 13.67 -9.45
C ALA A 185 -9.67 12.71 -8.61
N ALA A 186 -9.02 11.84 -7.82
CA ALA A 186 -9.71 10.95 -6.89
C ALA A 186 -10.45 11.75 -5.80
N LYS A 187 -9.84 12.79 -5.23
CA LYS A 187 -10.45 13.68 -4.24
C LYS A 187 -11.61 14.50 -4.79
N ASP A 188 -11.49 15.02 -6.02
CA ASP A 188 -12.53 15.80 -6.70
C ASP A 188 -13.77 14.92 -6.99
N TYR A 189 -13.60 13.59 -7.17
CA TYR A 189 -14.66 12.64 -7.50
C TYR A 189 -15.24 11.88 -6.30
N PHE A 190 -14.40 11.31 -5.42
CA PHE A 190 -14.81 10.48 -4.28
C PHE A 190 -14.87 11.23 -2.94
N GLY A 191 -14.29 12.44 -2.86
CA GLY A 191 -14.06 13.15 -1.60
C GLY A 191 -12.73 12.76 -0.93
N GLU A 192 -12.37 13.49 0.13
CA GLU A 192 -11.04 13.39 0.76
C GLU A 192 -10.81 12.09 1.53
N GLU A 193 -11.84 11.48 2.11
CA GLU A 193 -11.73 10.23 2.88
C GLU A 193 -11.53 9.00 2.00
N GLU A 194 -11.99 9.04 0.75
CA GLU A 194 -11.98 7.92 -0.18
C GLU A 194 -10.92 8.07 -1.28
N ALA A 195 -10.16 9.18 -1.27
CA ALA A 195 -9.11 9.46 -2.23
C ALA A 195 -7.79 8.75 -1.89
N MET A 196 -7.24 8.04 -2.86
CA MET A 196 -5.86 7.55 -2.82
C MET A 196 -5.26 7.39 -4.22
N VAL A 197 -3.94 7.22 -4.25
CA VAL A 197 -3.19 6.68 -5.39
C VAL A 197 -2.38 5.47 -4.91
N TRP A 198 -1.72 4.76 -5.82
CA TRP A 198 -0.73 3.74 -5.47
C TRP A 198 0.54 3.99 -6.28
N GLY A 199 1.41 4.86 -5.77
CA GLY A 199 2.49 5.50 -6.55
C GLY A 199 3.87 4.90 -6.33
N ARG A 200 4.64 4.72 -7.41
CA ARG A 200 6.04 4.25 -7.34
C ARG A 200 7.03 5.34 -6.91
N SER A 201 6.82 6.56 -7.39
CA SER A 201 7.82 7.64 -7.33
C SER A 201 7.32 8.88 -6.62
N GLY A 202 8.22 9.72 -6.12
CA GLY A 202 7.86 10.95 -5.41
C GLY A 202 8.99 11.94 -5.16
N TYR A 203 8.63 13.05 -4.53
CA TYR A 203 9.49 14.11 -4.01
C TYR A 203 9.08 14.48 -2.57
N ALA A 204 9.87 15.34 -1.91
CA ALA A 204 9.44 16.01 -0.70
C ALA A 204 8.05 16.66 -0.86
N GLY A 205 7.12 16.34 0.03
CA GLY A 205 5.72 16.77 -0.06
C GLY A 205 4.78 15.78 -0.77
N SER A 206 5.26 14.62 -1.22
CA SER A 206 4.41 13.57 -1.84
C SER A 206 3.70 12.68 -0.83
N GLN A 207 4.10 12.69 0.45
CA GLN A 207 3.40 11.99 1.53
C GLN A 207 1.94 12.46 1.71
N ARG A 208 1.58 13.60 1.13
CA ARG A 208 0.21 14.12 1.04
C ARG A 208 -0.69 13.35 0.07
N TYR A 209 -0.10 12.46 -0.75
CA TYR A 209 -0.76 11.68 -1.80
C TYR A 209 -0.45 10.19 -1.59
N PRO A 210 -0.90 9.58 -0.47
CA PRO A 210 -0.67 8.17 -0.21
C PRO A 210 -1.43 7.27 -1.19
N VAL A 211 -1.03 6.03 -1.42
CA VAL A 211 0.03 5.22 -0.76
C VAL A 211 1.26 5.08 -1.68
N VAL A 212 2.47 4.98 -1.11
CA VAL A 212 3.70 4.72 -1.89
C VAL A 212 4.01 3.22 -1.94
N TRP A 213 4.56 2.77 -3.06
CA TRP A 213 4.97 1.39 -3.32
C TRP A 213 6.48 1.30 -3.56
N SER A 214 7.10 0.18 -3.17
CA SER A 214 8.55 -0.08 -3.22
C SER A 214 9.16 -0.05 -4.63
N GLY A 215 8.36 -0.24 -5.67
CA GLY A 215 8.86 -0.63 -6.99
C GLY A 215 9.13 -2.13 -7.09
N ASP A 216 9.64 -2.54 -8.26
CA ASP A 216 9.89 -3.91 -8.71
C ASP A 216 10.90 -4.69 -7.83
N ASN A 217 10.47 -5.12 -6.64
CA ASN A 217 11.27 -6.00 -5.78
C ASN A 217 11.43 -7.38 -6.42
N SER A 218 12.54 -8.07 -6.16
CA SER A 218 12.74 -9.45 -6.58
C SER A 218 12.15 -10.43 -5.57
N ALA A 219 11.77 -11.62 -6.03
CA ALA A 219 11.39 -12.78 -5.21
C ALA A 219 12.64 -13.39 -4.54
N THR A 220 13.36 -12.57 -3.78
CA THR A 220 14.60 -12.89 -3.07
C THR A 220 14.73 -12.07 -1.79
N PHE A 221 15.58 -12.52 -0.89
CA PHE A 221 15.69 -12.00 0.47
C PHE A 221 16.47 -10.72 0.58
N GLY A 222 17.58 -10.61 -0.16
CA GLY A 222 18.28 -9.35 -0.29
C GLY A 222 17.35 -8.27 -0.82
N SER A 223 16.41 -8.61 -1.70
CA SER A 223 15.39 -7.66 -2.16
C SER A 223 14.28 -7.39 -1.13
N MET A 224 13.86 -8.38 -0.34
CA MET A 224 12.85 -8.17 0.71
C MET A 224 13.39 -7.33 1.87
N MET A 225 14.63 -7.61 2.30
CA MET A 225 15.39 -6.82 3.26
C MET A 225 15.64 -5.41 2.72
N GLY A 226 16.14 -5.27 1.49
CA GLY A 226 16.28 -3.97 0.82
C GLY A 226 14.96 -3.19 0.69
N SER A 227 13.83 -3.88 0.51
CA SER A 227 12.50 -3.26 0.49
C SER A 227 12.11 -2.76 1.88
N LEU A 228 12.29 -3.56 2.93
CA LEU A 228 12.06 -3.14 4.32
C LEU A 228 12.94 -1.94 4.69
N HIS A 229 14.24 -1.95 4.34
CA HIS A 229 15.15 -0.84 4.56
C HIS A 229 14.66 0.42 3.82
N GLY A 230 14.22 0.27 2.57
CA GLY A 230 13.62 1.33 1.77
C GLY A 230 12.37 1.91 2.45
N GLY A 231 11.45 1.06 2.91
CA GLY A 231 10.24 1.45 3.64
C GLY A 231 10.53 2.22 4.92
N LEU A 232 11.48 1.76 5.74
CA LEU A 232 11.90 2.44 6.97
C LEU A 232 12.55 3.81 6.70
N ASN A 233 13.45 3.89 5.73
CA ASN A 233 14.07 5.16 5.33
C ASN A 233 13.05 6.14 4.72
N LEU A 234 12.06 5.63 3.97
CA LEU A 234 10.95 6.42 3.44
C LEU A 234 10.04 6.93 4.58
N GLY A 235 9.83 6.12 5.62
CA GLY A 235 9.15 6.49 6.87
C GLY A 235 9.85 7.65 7.59
N LEU A 236 11.17 7.54 7.81
CA LEU A 236 12.01 8.61 8.36
C LEU A 236 12.04 9.87 7.46
N SER A 237 11.79 9.71 6.16
CA SER A 237 11.64 10.81 5.18
C SER A 237 10.24 11.43 5.17
N GLY A 238 9.35 11.04 6.10
CA GLY A 238 8.05 11.66 6.33
C GLY A 238 6.87 11.03 5.60
N PHE A 239 7.00 9.82 5.06
CA PHE A 239 5.89 9.09 4.43
C PHE A 239 5.28 8.07 5.41
N THR A 240 3.99 8.20 5.70
CA THR A 240 3.31 7.31 6.67
C THR A 240 2.85 5.98 6.07
N PHE A 241 2.58 5.92 4.77
CA PHE A 241 1.99 4.74 4.12
C PHE A 241 2.88 4.23 3.00
N TRP A 242 3.37 3.00 3.18
CA TRP A 242 4.25 2.29 2.28
C TRP A 242 3.73 0.86 2.05
N SER A 243 4.06 0.29 0.90
CA SER A 243 3.65 -1.05 0.45
C SER A 243 4.74 -1.68 -0.43
N GLN A 244 4.72 -3.00 -0.54
CA GLN A 244 5.60 -3.78 -1.41
C GLN A 244 4.86 -4.99 -1.97
N ASP A 245 5.34 -5.57 -3.05
CA ASP A 245 4.73 -6.78 -3.61
C ASP A 245 5.15 -8.00 -2.77
N THR A 246 4.17 -8.60 -2.08
CA THR A 246 4.37 -9.76 -1.21
C THR A 246 4.79 -10.97 -2.04
N GLY A 247 5.91 -11.61 -1.68
CA GLY A 247 6.54 -12.67 -2.46
C GLY A 247 7.47 -12.19 -3.58
N GLY A 248 7.54 -10.88 -3.82
CA GLY A 248 8.37 -10.26 -4.85
C GLY A 248 7.74 -10.24 -6.24
N PHE A 249 8.10 -9.23 -7.03
CA PHE A 249 7.66 -9.03 -8.41
C PHE A 249 8.54 -9.75 -9.45
N VAL A 250 9.87 -9.66 -9.34
CA VAL A 250 10.81 -10.29 -10.28
C VAL A 250 11.21 -11.69 -9.84
N GLY A 251 10.84 -12.70 -10.63
CA GLY A 251 11.20 -14.10 -10.41
C GLY A 251 10.00 -14.94 -9.96
N THR A 252 10.27 -16.07 -9.32
CA THR A 252 9.24 -16.91 -8.70
C THR A 252 9.67 -17.18 -7.27
N PRO A 253 8.84 -16.86 -6.26
CA PRO A 253 9.15 -17.21 -4.87
C PRO A 253 9.28 -18.73 -4.74
N THR A 254 10.25 -19.19 -3.94
CA THR A 254 10.17 -20.53 -3.37
C THR A 254 9.13 -20.53 -2.25
N ASP A 255 8.63 -21.71 -1.86
CA ASP A 255 7.73 -21.84 -0.70
C ASP A 255 8.37 -21.34 0.61
N GLU A 256 9.70 -21.26 0.62
CA GLU A 256 10.57 -20.96 1.77
C GLU A 256 11.06 -19.51 1.76
N LEU A 257 10.33 -18.56 1.15
CA LEU A 257 10.88 -17.24 0.82
C LEU A 257 11.09 -16.26 2.02
N MET A 258 12.09 -16.49 2.91
CA MET A 258 12.81 -15.45 3.72
C MET A 258 14.31 -15.82 4.12
N VAL A 259 15.43 -15.14 3.73
CA VAL A 259 16.88 -15.46 4.12
C VAL A 259 18.06 -14.41 3.98
N GLN A 260 18.75 -14.05 5.10
CA GLN A 260 20.20 -13.61 5.27
C GLN A 260 20.70 -12.19 4.88
N TYR A 261 21.79 -11.59 5.45
CA TYR A 261 22.92 -12.02 6.35
C TYR A 261 23.43 -10.85 7.28
N GLN A 262 24.50 -11.06 8.09
CA GLN A 262 24.89 -10.27 9.31
C GLN A 262 26.21 -9.44 9.20
N ASP A 263 26.38 -8.36 10.00
CA ASP A 263 27.55 -8.08 10.89
C ASP A 263 27.58 -6.65 11.57
N ASP A 264 27.21 -6.58 12.88
CA ASP A 264 27.61 -5.61 13.96
C ASP A 264 27.37 -4.05 13.81
N PRO A 265 27.48 -3.20 14.86
CA PRO A 265 27.19 -3.37 16.29
C PRO A 265 26.03 -2.48 16.82
N SER A 266 25.20 -3.08 17.69
CA SER A 266 24.54 -2.37 18.81
C SER A 266 23.66 -1.14 18.50
N THR A 267 22.54 -1.36 17.79
CA THR A 267 21.31 -0.53 17.78
C THR A 267 21.18 0.65 16.81
N TYR A 268 22.24 1.08 16.11
CA TYR A 268 22.09 2.01 14.98
C TYR A 268 21.74 1.29 13.65
N ASN A 269 22.05 0.00 13.55
CA ASN A 269 21.87 -0.84 12.36
C ASN A 269 20.75 -1.89 12.57
N ILE A 270 19.63 -1.50 13.22
CA ILE A 270 18.45 -2.37 13.34
C ILE A 270 17.44 -1.92 12.28
N ASP A 271 17.50 -2.58 11.14
CA ASP A 271 16.68 -2.35 9.94
C ASP A 271 15.83 -3.57 9.54
N ASP A 272 15.98 -4.68 10.29
CA ASP A 272 15.32 -5.98 10.08
C ASP A 272 14.10 -6.23 11.00
N GLN A 273 13.74 -5.27 11.85
CA GLN A 273 12.57 -5.28 12.74
C GLN A 273 12.04 -3.85 12.93
N PHE A 274 10.73 -3.69 13.16
CA PHE A 274 10.08 -2.38 13.19
C PHE A 274 8.94 -2.30 14.20
N MET A 275 8.57 -1.08 14.58
CA MET A 275 7.37 -0.81 15.37
C MET A 275 6.17 -0.62 14.45
N CYS A 276 5.11 -1.40 14.64
CA CYS A 276 3.81 -1.22 14.00
C CYS A 276 2.89 -0.45 14.95
N GLY A 277 2.87 0.87 14.80
CA GLY A 277 2.33 1.78 15.83
C GLY A 277 3.15 1.73 17.12
N ASP A 278 2.62 2.29 18.21
CA ASP A 278 3.38 2.48 19.45
C ASP A 278 3.54 1.21 20.31
N HIS A 279 2.81 0.14 19.97
CA HIS A 279 2.56 -1.01 20.85
C HIS A 279 3.14 -2.34 20.38
N LEU A 280 3.33 -2.53 19.07
CA LEU A 280 3.74 -3.81 18.48
C LEU A 280 5.14 -3.69 17.86
N LEU A 281 6.06 -4.56 18.30
CA LEU A 281 7.35 -4.77 17.65
C LEU A 281 7.22 -6.01 16.76
N VAL A 282 7.36 -5.80 15.45
CA VAL A 282 7.30 -6.84 14.43
C VAL A 282 8.72 -7.12 13.97
N ALA A 283 9.17 -8.37 14.06
CA ALA A 283 10.48 -8.79 13.60
C ALA A 283 10.29 -9.95 12.60
N PRO A 284 9.92 -9.68 11.33
CA PRO A 284 9.61 -10.71 10.35
C PRO A 284 10.77 -11.70 10.24
N ILE A 285 10.50 -13.00 10.08
CA ILE A 285 11.58 -13.92 9.77
C ILE A 285 12.20 -13.50 8.43
N LEU A 286 13.50 -13.24 8.43
CA LEU A 286 14.29 -12.96 7.22
C LEU A 286 15.35 -14.09 7.05
N THR A 287 15.04 -15.33 7.45
CA THR A 287 15.92 -16.52 7.53
C THR A 287 15.18 -17.85 7.32
N THR A 288 15.81 -18.84 6.65
CA THR A 288 15.30 -20.23 6.51
C THR A 288 15.40 -20.98 7.83
N GLU A 289 16.24 -20.47 8.72
CA GLU A 289 16.18 -20.74 10.14
C GLU A 289 14.77 -20.45 10.67
N TRP A 290 14.17 -21.46 11.30
CA TRP A 290 12.94 -21.41 12.10
C TRP A 290 13.15 -20.62 13.41
N TRP A 291 14.12 -19.71 13.46
CA TRP A 291 14.47 -18.86 14.58
C TRP A 291 15.18 -17.59 14.07
N ARG A 292 15.12 -16.51 14.85
CA ARG A 292 15.97 -15.32 14.64
C ARG A 292 16.37 -14.68 15.96
N ARG A 293 17.33 -13.74 15.90
CA ARG A 293 17.57 -12.80 16.99
C ARG A 293 16.62 -11.62 16.88
N VAL A 294 16.13 -11.14 18.03
CA VAL A 294 15.26 -9.96 18.16
C VAL A 294 15.79 -9.10 19.30
N TYR A 295 15.96 -7.80 19.07
CA TYR A 295 16.28 -6.85 20.13
C TYR A 295 14.99 -6.26 20.69
N LEU A 296 14.79 -6.38 22.00
CA LEU A 296 13.71 -5.70 22.70
C LEU A 296 14.24 -4.40 23.32
N PRO A 297 13.71 -3.21 22.96
CA PRO A 297 14.05 -1.95 23.63
C PRO A 297 13.74 -1.99 25.14
N LYS A 298 14.35 -1.10 25.95
CA LYS A 298 14.11 -1.05 27.40
C LYS A 298 12.62 -0.91 27.73
N GLY A 299 12.14 -1.70 28.69
CA GLY A 299 10.73 -1.81 29.08
C GLY A 299 10.29 -3.27 29.16
N LEU A 300 9.13 -3.54 29.74
CA LEU A 300 8.55 -4.89 29.77
C LEU A 300 7.84 -5.16 28.43
N TRP A 301 8.01 -6.37 27.90
CA TRP A 301 7.41 -6.84 26.65
C TRP A 301 6.81 -8.22 26.83
N TYR A 302 5.89 -8.57 25.94
CA TYR A 302 5.23 -9.88 25.90
C TYR A 302 5.27 -10.44 24.48
N ASP A 303 5.60 -11.71 24.31
CA ASP A 303 5.35 -12.40 23.04
C ASP A 303 3.83 -12.50 22.81
N PHE A 304 3.35 -12.05 21.64
CA PHE A 304 1.92 -11.94 21.34
C PHE A 304 1.20 -13.30 21.31
N TRP A 305 1.91 -14.34 20.87
CA TRP A 305 1.33 -15.67 20.62
C TRP A 305 1.18 -16.47 21.91
N THR A 306 2.26 -16.50 22.71
CA THR A 306 2.39 -17.27 23.95
C THR A 306 1.95 -16.48 25.18
N GLY A 307 2.04 -15.15 25.14
CA GLY A 307 1.90 -14.29 26.32
C GLY A 307 3.14 -14.27 27.22
N GLN A 308 4.24 -14.95 26.87
CA GLN A 308 5.43 -14.98 27.71
C GLN A 308 6.05 -13.58 27.85
N SER A 309 6.38 -13.21 29.09
CA SER A 309 6.98 -11.92 29.41
C SER A 309 8.52 -11.91 29.31
N TYR A 310 9.07 -10.78 28.88
CA TYR A 310 10.50 -10.54 28.76
C TYR A 310 10.82 -9.11 29.20
N GLN A 311 11.87 -8.95 30.02
CA GLN A 311 12.46 -7.62 30.18
C GLN A 311 13.21 -7.21 28.91
N GLY A 312 13.10 -5.94 28.56
CA GLY A 312 13.80 -5.35 27.42
C GLY A 312 15.20 -4.84 27.77
N GLY A 313 15.84 -4.20 26.79
CA GLY A 313 17.25 -3.84 26.83
C GLY A 313 18.19 -5.02 26.54
N GLN A 314 17.67 -6.09 25.91
CA GLN A 314 18.41 -7.31 25.61
C GLN A 314 18.05 -7.89 24.24
N TRP A 315 18.91 -8.79 23.76
CA TRP A 315 18.65 -9.62 22.59
C TRP A 315 18.08 -10.98 23.02
N LEU A 316 16.98 -11.38 22.41
CA LEU A 316 16.42 -12.73 22.51
C LEU A 316 16.80 -13.55 21.28
N THR A 317 16.84 -14.87 21.44
CA THR A 317 16.75 -15.84 20.34
C THR A 317 15.34 -16.41 20.36
N VAL A 318 14.59 -16.23 19.29
CA VAL A 318 13.15 -16.50 19.22
C VAL A 318 12.90 -17.52 18.11
N ASN A 319 12.28 -18.64 18.44
CA ASN A 319 11.85 -19.63 17.45
C ASN A 319 10.53 -19.15 16.80
N SER A 320 10.40 -19.34 15.50
CA SER A 320 9.21 -19.00 14.74
C SER A 320 8.94 -20.10 13.69
N PRO A 321 7.93 -20.96 13.91
CA PRO A 321 7.45 -21.86 12.86
C PRO A 321 6.71 -21.05 11.77
N LEU A 322 6.39 -21.69 10.64
CA LEU A 322 5.85 -21.02 9.44
C LEU A 322 4.53 -20.27 9.67
N GLU A 323 3.77 -20.69 10.68
CA GLU A 323 2.46 -20.12 11.02
C GLU A 323 2.55 -18.80 11.81
N THR A 324 3.73 -18.41 12.30
CA THR A 324 3.92 -17.18 13.08
C THR A 324 5.17 -16.41 12.66
N ILE A 325 5.22 -15.13 13.02
CA ILE A 325 6.45 -14.33 13.04
C ILE A 325 6.67 -13.78 14.45
N PRO A 326 7.93 -13.51 14.87
CA PRO A 326 8.20 -12.87 16.15
C PRO A 326 7.49 -11.51 16.24
N LEU A 327 6.54 -11.44 17.17
CA LEU A 327 5.63 -10.31 17.37
C LEU A 327 5.54 -10.05 18.88
N PHE A 328 6.08 -8.90 19.31
CA PHE A 328 6.13 -8.54 20.73
C PHE A 328 5.26 -7.34 21.01
N VAL A 329 4.50 -7.40 22.11
CA VAL A 329 3.64 -6.31 22.58
C VAL A 329 4.31 -5.62 23.76
N LYS A 330 4.38 -4.29 23.70
CA LYS A 330 4.88 -3.47 24.81
C LYS A 330 3.92 -3.56 26.00
N ALA A 331 4.43 -3.67 27.22
CA ALA A 331 3.60 -3.66 28.41
C ALA A 331 2.82 -2.35 28.59
N GLY A 332 1.61 -2.47 29.13
CA GLY A 332 0.63 -1.37 29.22
C GLY A 332 -0.30 -1.26 28.01
N SER A 333 -0.19 -2.14 27.02
CA SER A 333 -0.97 -2.09 25.77
C SER A 333 -2.25 -2.92 25.85
N LEU A 334 -3.29 -2.45 25.18
CA LEU A 334 -4.53 -3.18 24.94
C LEU A 334 -4.71 -3.29 23.41
N ILE A 335 -4.75 -4.51 22.88
CA ILE A 335 -4.83 -4.77 21.43
C ILE A 335 -6.26 -5.22 21.07
N PRO A 336 -7.07 -4.39 20.40
CA PRO A 336 -8.38 -4.79 19.93
C PRO A 336 -8.29 -5.65 18.67
N LEU A 337 -9.05 -6.74 18.64
CA LEU A 337 -9.20 -7.64 17.51
C LEU A 337 -10.68 -7.74 17.15
N ALA A 338 -11.02 -7.29 15.94
CA ALA A 338 -12.35 -7.47 15.37
C ALA A 338 -12.53 -8.89 14.80
N GLN A 339 -13.77 -9.25 14.47
CA GLN A 339 -14.05 -10.53 13.81
C GLN A 339 -13.48 -10.56 12.38
N VAL A 340 -13.07 -11.75 11.92
CA VAL A 340 -12.57 -11.93 10.54
C VAL A 340 -13.72 -11.75 9.55
N VAL A 341 -13.55 -10.80 8.63
CA VAL A 341 -14.48 -10.46 7.55
C VAL A 341 -13.86 -10.77 6.18
N GLN A 342 -14.67 -10.86 5.12
CA GLN A 342 -14.19 -11.15 3.76
C GLN A 342 -13.76 -9.91 2.99
N SER A 343 -14.24 -8.74 3.41
CA SER A 343 -13.80 -7.40 3.02
C SER A 343 -13.95 -6.48 4.24
N THR A 344 -13.10 -5.45 4.32
CA THR A 344 -13.23 -4.33 5.25
C THR A 344 -14.58 -3.61 5.18
N GLN A 345 -15.33 -3.73 4.07
CA GLN A 345 -16.69 -3.21 3.95
C GLN A 345 -17.64 -3.80 5.00
N ASP A 346 -17.43 -5.06 5.39
CA ASP A 346 -18.27 -5.77 6.37
C ASP A 346 -17.72 -5.65 7.81
N LEU A 347 -16.65 -4.87 8.03
CA LEU A 347 -16.01 -4.72 9.33
C LEU A 347 -16.90 -3.97 10.32
N SER A 348 -17.41 -4.69 11.32
CA SER A 348 -18.06 -4.09 12.51
C SER A 348 -17.07 -4.02 13.68
N LEU A 349 -17.08 -2.88 14.38
CA LEU A 349 -16.38 -2.67 15.66
C LEU A 349 -17.32 -2.87 16.87
N ASP A 350 -18.60 -3.21 16.64
CA ASP A 350 -19.58 -3.40 17.71
C ASP A 350 -19.16 -4.52 18.67
N LYS A 351 -18.45 -5.53 18.13
CA LYS A 351 -18.00 -6.73 18.81
C LYS A 351 -16.53 -7.01 18.53
N MET A 352 -15.72 -6.92 19.59
CA MET A 352 -14.28 -7.16 19.53
C MET A 352 -13.82 -8.00 20.72
N THR A 353 -12.71 -8.72 20.52
CA THR A 353 -11.92 -9.31 21.58
C THR A 353 -10.77 -8.36 21.94
N LEU A 354 -10.51 -8.15 23.22
CA LEU A 354 -9.43 -7.30 23.69
C LEU A 354 -8.32 -8.16 24.29
N HIS A 355 -7.13 -8.17 23.69
CA HIS A 355 -5.94 -8.75 24.31
C HIS A 355 -5.29 -7.68 25.22
N ALA A 356 -5.28 -7.93 26.53
CA ALA A 356 -4.74 -7.00 27.52
C ALA A 356 -3.39 -7.47 28.04
N PHE A 357 -2.39 -6.59 27.90
CA PHE A 357 -1.00 -6.81 28.28
C PHE A 357 -0.63 -5.76 29.34
N GLY A 358 -0.81 -6.12 30.62
CA GLY A 358 -0.62 -5.20 31.75
C GLY A 358 0.76 -4.57 31.81
N ASP A 359 0.85 -3.36 32.35
CA ASP A 359 2.11 -2.77 32.78
C ASP A 359 2.59 -3.42 34.10
N GLN A 360 3.65 -2.86 34.69
CA GLN A 360 4.17 -3.24 36.01
C GLN A 360 3.15 -3.13 37.17
N ASN A 361 2.01 -2.46 36.97
CA ASN A 361 0.90 -2.33 37.92
C ASN A 361 -0.33 -3.16 37.50
N GLY A 362 -0.24 -3.92 36.40
CA GLY A 362 -1.38 -4.64 35.83
C GLY A 362 -2.39 -3.75 35.10
N GLN A 363 -2.00 -2.59 34.57
CA GLN A 363 -2.89 -1.69 33.83
C GLN A 363 -2.60 -1.70 32.33
N SER A 364 -3.64 -1.61 31.50
CA SER A 364 -3.53 -1.48 30.04
C SER A 364 -4.45 -0.39 29.51
N HIS A 365 -4.05 0.25 28.41
CA HIS A 365 -4.82 1.31 27.74
C HIS A 365 -4.69 1.23 26.21
N TYR A 366 -5.69 1.78 25.53
CA TYR A 366 -5.73 1.99 24.08
C TYR A 366 -6.73 3.09 23.74
N GLU A 367 -6.58 3.72 22.59
CA GLU A 367 -7.53 4.70 22.06
C GLU A 367 -8.04 4.22 20.71
N LEU A 368 -9.32 3.86 20.65
CA LEU A 368 -9.96 3.40 19.43
C LEU A 368 -10.43 4.61 18.62
N TRP A 369 -9.95 4.70 17.38
CA TRP A 369 -10.35 5.74 16.45
C TRP A 369 -11.43 5.22 15.50
N SER A 370 -12.59 5.88 15.49
CA SER A 370 -13.62 5.72 14.46
C SER A 370 -13.62 6.94 13.52
N LYS A 371 -14.45 6.93 12.47
CA LYS A 371 -14.58 8.09 11.56
C LYS A 371 -15.05 9.38 12.26
N THR A 372 -15.74 9.27 13.40
CA THR A 372 -16.39 10.42 14.08
C THR A 372 -15.93 10.64 15.51
N GLU A 373 -15.39 9.62 16.18
CA GLU A 373 -15.11 9.64 17.62
C GLU A 373 -13.84 8.87 17.98
N GLN A 374 -13.14 9.36 19.02
CA GLN A 374 -12.03 8.70 19.68
C GLN A 374 -12.54 8.12 21.01
N ILE A 375 -12.54 6.79 21.14
CA ILE A 375 -13.08 6.07 22.30
C ILE A 375 -11.90 5.56 23.13
N PRO A 376 -11.61 6.15 24.32
CA PRO A 376 -10.58 5.62 25.20
C PRO A 376 -11.03 4.29 25.81
N LEU A 377 -10.14 3.31 25.82
CA LEU A 377 -10.31 2.00 26.43
C LEU A 377 -9.23 1.78 27.48
N LYS A 378 -9.65 1.28 28.65
CA LYS A 378 -8.77 0.97 29.77
C LYS A 378 -9.17 -0.38 30.34
N ALA A 379 -8.17 -1.16 30.75
CA ALA A 379 -8.34 -2.44 31.41
C ALA A 379 -7.40 -2.50 32.63
N ASP A 380 -7.92 -2.97 33.76
CA ASP A 380 -7.18 -3.16 35.01
C ASP A 380 -7.20 -4.65 35.36
N HIS A 381 -6.06 -5.33 35.34
CA HIS A 381 -5.95 -6.76 35.66
C HIS A 381 -6.45 -7.08 37.09
N THR A 382 -6.57 -6.08 37.97
CA THR A 382 -7.11 -6.24 39.33
C THR A 382 -8.63 -6.03 39.41
N LYS A 383 -9.27 -5.43 38.39
CA LYS A 383 -10.70 -5.06 38.39
C LYS A 383 -11.31 -5.10 36.99
N GLN A 384 -12.40 -5.86 36.79
CA GLN A 384 -13.23 -5.74 35.59
C GLN A 384 -13.84 -4.33 35.48
N ILE A 385 -13.20 -3.47 34.70
CA ILE A 385 -13.73 -2.18 34.25
C ILE A 385 -13.64 -2.17 32.73
N LEU A 386 -14.79 -2.01 32.08
CA LEU A 386 -14.93 -1.77 30.65
C LEU A 386 -15.95 -0.64 30.47
N GLN A 387 -15.65 0.35 29.63
CA GLN A 387 -16.58 1.43 29.32
C GLN A 387 -17.70 0.94 28.38
N THR A 388 -18.94 1.28 28.73
CA THR A 388 -20.17 0.62 28.27
C THR A 388 -20.65 0.98 26.85
N HIS A 389 -19.76 1.48 25.99
CA HIS A 389 -20.13 1.96 24.64
C HIS A 389 -19.77 0.97 23.51
N LEU A 390 -18.98 -0.08 23.82
CA LEU A 390 -18.62 -1.14 22.88
C LEU A 390 -18.95 -2.51 23.49
N SER A 391 -19.47 -3.46 22.70
CA SER A 391 -19.78 -4.80 23.18
C SER A 391 -18.54 -5.69 23.10
N VAL A 392 -17.65 -5.59 24.09
CA VAL A 392 -16.50 -6.47 24.22
C VAL A 392 -17.00 -7.92 24.38
N GLN A 393 -16.61 -8.81 23.46
CA GLN A 393 -16.99 -10.22 23.51
C GLN A 393 -16.22 -10.95 24.61
N GLU A 394 -14.93 -10.67 24.70
CA GLU A 394 -14.01 -11.28 25.65
C GLU A 394 -12.82 -10.36 25.91
N VAL A 395 -12.31 -10.35 27.15
CA VAL A 395 -11.00 -9.77 27.49
C VAL A 395 -10.07 -10.92 27.79
N ILE A 396 -9.07 -11.11 26.93
CA ILE A 396 -8.04 -12.13 27.10
C ILE A 396 -6.85 -11.46 27.80
N TRP A 397 -6.73 -11.71 29.10
CA TRP A 397 -5.57 -11.31 29.88
C TRP A 397 -4.37 -12.18 29.49
N ARG A 398 -3.40 -11.59 28.81
CA ARG A 398 -2.17 -12.29 28.39
C ARG A 398 -1.10 -12.14 29.46
N ASN A 399 -1.30 -12.76 30.63
CA ASN A 399 -0.26 -13.10 31.63
C ASN A 399 -0.79 -13.95 32.79
N SER A 400 -0.01 -14.97 33.16
CA SER A 400 0.38 -15.28 34.55
C SER A 400 1.72 -16.01 34.54
#